data_AF-A1KYG2-F1
#
_entry.id   AF-A1KYG2-F1
#
_cell.length_a   1.000
_cell.length_b   1.000
_cell.length_c   1.000
_cell.angle_alpha   90.00
_cell.angle_beta   90.00
_cell.angle_gamma   90.00
#
_symmetry.space_group_name_H-M   'P 1'
#
loop_
_entity.id
_entity.type
_entity.pdbx_description
1 polymer ?
#
loop_
_entity_poly.entity_id
_entity_poly.type
_entity_poly.pdbx_seq_one_letter_code
_entity_poly.pdbx_strand_id
1 'polypeptide(L)'
;MTVSRQEQYFTLIDQLMRCPNGEEPNLLTANSELIDQGFIESLVQVSTMMAHENNPDGAKFLIHVARELAKELGLYPEAPANS
;
A
#
# COMPACT_ATOMS: atom_id res chain seq x y z
N MET A 1 19.50 1.54 -16.56
CA MET A 1 18.06 1.51 -16.86
C MET A 1 17.37 2.04 -15.62
N THR A 2 16.61 3.13 -15.72
CA THR A 2 15.89 3.69 -14.56
C THR A 2 14.66 2.84 -14.30
N VAL A 3 14.55 2.25 -13.11
CA VAL A 3 13.39 1.45 -12.70
C VAL A 3 12.15 2.34 -12.72
N SER A 4 11.09 1.91 -13.40
CA SER A 4 9.86 2.71 -13.49
C SER A 4 9.23 2.85 -12.11
N ARG A 5 8.55 3.96 -11.84
CA ARG A 5 7.88 4.20 -10.54
C ARG A 5 6.92 3.05 -10.17
N GLN A 6 6.23 2.52 -11.18
CA GLN A 6 5.34 1.36 -11.03
C GLN A 6 6.08 0.07 -10.63
N GLU A 7 7.27 -0.19 -11.17
CA GLU A 7 8.09 -1.34 -10.76
C GLU A 7 8.59 -1.19 -9.33
N GLN A 8 8.91 0.05 -8.92
CA GLN A 8 9.28 0.34 -7.53
C GLN A 8 8.11 0.08 -6.58
N TYR A 9 6.88 0.46 -6.96
CA TYR A 9 5.69 0.12 -6.18
C TYR A 9 5.52 -1.38 -6.00
N PHE A 10 5.55 -2.16 -7.09
CA PHE A 10 5.42 -3.61 -7.01
C PHE A 10 6.53 -4.24 -6.18
N THR A 11 7.75 -3.73 -6.30
CA THR A 11 8.90 -4.17 -5.49
C THR A 11 8.68 -3.88 -4.00
N LEU A 12 8.11 -2.72 -3.68
CA LEU A 12 7.80 -2.34 -2.30
C LEU A 12 6.66 -3.19 -1.73
N ILE A 13 5.63 -3.48 -2.53
CA ILE A 13 4.51 -4.36 -2.15
C ILE A 13 4.99 -5.80 -1.91
N ASP A 14 5.85 -6.33 -2.78
CA ASP A 14 6.44 -7.65 -2.61
C ASP A 14 7.31 -7.70 -1.34
N GLN A 15 8.09 -6.65 -1.07
CA GLN A 15 8.84 -6.55 0.19
C GLN A 15 7.93 -6.51 1.40
N LEU A 16 6.83 -5.74 1.38
CA LEU A 16 5.85 -5.71 2.46
C LEU A 16 5.28 -7.09 2.77
N MET A 17 4.98 -7.89 1.74
CA MET A 17 4.47 -9.26 1.92
C MET A 17 5.51 -10.25 2.43
N ARG A 18 6.79 -10.03 2.11
CA ARG A 18 7.91 -10.88 2.54
C ARG A 18 8.50 -10.47 3.89
N CYS A 19 8.28 -9.21 4.30
CA CYS A 19 8.72 -8.71 5.57
C CYS A 19 8.03 -9.46 6.71
N PRO A 20 8.76 -9.83 7.77
CA PRO A 20 8.15 -10.34 8.98
C PRO A 20 7.29 -9.24 9.62
N ASN A 21 6.21 -9.66 10.32
CA ASN A 21 5.32 -8.76 11.06
C ASN A 21 6.13 -7.80 11.93
N GLY A 22 6.00 -6.50 11.68
CA GLY A 22 6.62 -5.42 12.44
C GLY A 22 7.68 -4.62 11.70
N GLU A 23 8.18 -5.08 10.54
CA GLU A 23 9.14 -4.30 9.73
C GLU A 23 8.47 -3.45 8.64
N GLU A 24 7.20 -3.69 8.37
CA GLU A 24 6.39 -2.97 7.38
C GLU A 24 6.42 -1.44 7.57
N PRO A 25 6.22 -0.87 8.78
CA PRO A 25 6.25 0.58 8.96
C PRO A 25 7.64 1.19 8.72
N ASN A 26 8.71 0.46 9.06
CA ASN A 26 10.07 0.92 8.83
C ASN A 26 10.40 0.96 7.32
N LEU A 27 9.97 -0.08 6.60
CA LEU A 27 10.10 -0.17 5.15
C LEU A 27 9.28 0.93 4.43
N LEU A 28 8.04 1.17 4.86
CA LEU A 28 7.21 2.26 4.35
C LEU A 28 7.87 3.62 4.60
N THR A 29 8.33 3.87 5.83
CA THR A 29 9.01 5.12 6.20
C THR A 29 10.26 5.34 5.34
N ALA A 30 11.07 4.30 5.13
CA ALA A 30 12.27 4.38 4.29
C ALA A 30 11.95 4.66 2.81
N ASN A 31 10.76 4.32 2.35
CA ASN A 31 10.29 4.52 0.98
C ASN A 31 9.19 5.58 0.88
N SER A 32 9.17 6.55 1.81
CA SER A 32 8.15 7.62 1.85
C SER A 32 8.07 8.42 0.55
N GLU A 33 9.15 8.48 -0.22
CA GLU A 33 9.18 9.12 -1.56
C GLU A 33 8.32 8.40 -2.61
N LEU A 34 8.09 7.09 -2.41
CA LEU A 34 7.22 6.25 -3.23
C LEU A 34 5.80 6.18 -2.69
N ILE A 35 5.55 6.68 -1.48
CA ILE A 35 4.21 6.68 -0.89
C ILE A 35 3.45 7.86 -1.47
N ASP A 36 2.66 7.56 -2.50
CA ASP A 36 1.80 8.51 -3.18
C ASP A 36 0.51 7.80 -3.62
N GLN A 37 -0.40 8.54 -4.27
CA GLN A 37 -1.67 7.98 -4.72
C GLN A 37 -1.48 6.75 -5.62
N GLY A 38 -0.47 6.76 -6.51
CA GLY A 38 -0.19 5.64 -7.40
C GLY A 38 0.21 4.37 -6.66
N PHE A 39 0.94 4.51 -5.55
CA PHE A 39 1.29 3.37 -4.69
C PHE A 39 0.06 2.77 -4.00
N ILE A 40 -0.85 3.62 -3.51
CA ILE A 40 -2.12 3.18 -2.90
C ILE A 40 -2.97 2.43 -3.94
N GLU A 41 -3.08 2.95 -5.16
CA GLU A 41 -3.80 2.27 -6.24
C GLU A 41 -3.17 0.91 -6.58
N SER A 42 -1.85 0.80 -6.56
CA SER A 42 -1.14 -0.48 -6.73
C SER A 42 -1.46 -1.46 -5.59
N LEU A 43 -1.46 -1.02 -4.32
CA LEU A 43 -1.82 -1.87 -3.18
C LEU A 43 -3.24 -2.44 -3.32
N VAL A 44 -4.21 -1.62 -3.72
CA VAL A 44 -5.60 -2.04 -3.93
C VAL A 44 -5.70 -3.06 -5.06
N GLN A 45 -5.02 -2.85 -6.18
CA GLN A 45 -5.00 -3.81 -7.30
C GLN A 45 -4.43 -5.16 -6.88
N VAL A 46 -3.27 -5.18 -6.23
CA VAL A 46 -2.64 -6.44 -5.78
C VAL A 46 -3.49 -7.13 -4.72
N SER A 47 -4.10 -6.37 -3.80
CA SER A 47 -5.02 -6.93 -2.80
C SER A 47 -6.24 -7.60 -3.43
N THR A 48 -6.79 -7.00 -4.49
CA THR A 48 -7.93 -7.55 -5.23
C THR A 48 -7.53 -8.86 -5.89
N MET A 49 -6.36 -8.91 -6.54
CA MET A 49 -5.84 -10.14 -7.13
C MET A 49 -5.65 -11.25 -6.08
N MET A 50 -5.08 -10.93 -4.93
CA MET A 50 -4.88 -11.90 -3.84
C MET A 50 -6.18 -12.44 -3.25
N ALA A 51 -7.23 -11.61 -3.18
CA ALA A 51 -8.54 -12.06 -2.71
C ALA A 51 -9.12 -13.18 -3.61
N HIS A 52 -8.74 -13.21 -4.89
CA HIS A 52 -9.12 -14.28 -5.83
C HIS A 52 -8.19 -15.51 -5.76
N GLU A 53 -6.92 -15.36 -5.36
CA GLU A 53 -5.88 -16.41 -5.36
C GLU A 53 -5.72 -17.18 -4.02
N ASN A 54 -6.78 -17.30 -3.21
CA ASN A 54 -6.75 -18.01 -1.92
C ASN A 54 -5.87 -17.36 -0.82
N ASN A 55 -5.48 -16.09 -0.98
CA ASN A 55 -4.73 -15.33 0.04
C ASN A 55 -5.53 -14.13 0.58
N PRO A 56 -6.67 -14.37 1.25
CA PRO A 56 -7.52 -13.29 1.76
C PRO A 56 -6.85 -12.49 2.89
N ASP A 57 -5.92 -13.10 3.63
CA ASP A 57 -5.19 -12.44 4.71
C ASP A 57 -4.18 -11.43 4.16
N GLY A 58 -3.42 -11.80 3.11
CA GLY A 58 -2.56 -10.86 2.39
C GLY A 58 -3.35 -9.71 1.75
N ALA A 59 -4.52 -10.01 1.17
CA ALA A 59 -5.41 -8.98 0.63
C ALA A 59 -5.88 -7.97 1.69
N LYS A 60 -6.35 -8.46 2.85
CA LYS A 60 -6.77 -7.61 3.97
C LYS A 60 -5.62 -6.75 4.49
N PHE A 61 -4.43 -7.33 4.59
CA PHE A 61 -3.22 -6.63 5.00
C PHE A 61 -2.90 -5.47 4.06
N LEU A 62 -2.82 -5.70 2.75
CA LEU A 62 -2.55 -4.63 1.78
C LEU A 62 -3.61 -3.52 1.80
N ILE A 63 -4.89 -3.87 1.94
CA ILE A 63 -5.98 -2.89 2.09
C ILE A 63 -5.81 -2.07 3.37
N HIS A 64 -5.40 -2.69 4.47
CA HIS A 64 -5.14 -1.99 5.73
C HIS A 64 -4.02 -0.96 5.55
N VAL A 65 -2.89 -1.37 4.97
CA VAL A 65 -1.77 -0.48 4.66
C VAL A 65 -2.22 0.66 3.73
N ALA A 66 -2.91 0.35 2.64
CA ALA A 66 -3.41 1.34 1.69
C ALA A 66 -4.27 2.42 2.37
N ARG A 67 -5.11 2.03 3.34
CA ARG A 67 -5.94 2.96 4.10
C ARG A 67 -5.14 3.84 5.04
N GLU A 68 -4.16 3.29 5.75
CA GLU A 68 -3.30 4.09 6.62
C GLU A 68 -2.50 5.12 5.82
N LEU A 69 -1.89 4.69 4.71
CA LEU A 69 -1.15 5.58 3.81
C LEU A 69 -2.05 6.67 3.21
N ALA A 70 -3.29 6.33 2.86
CA ALA A 70 -4.24 7.31 2.36
C ALA A 70 -4.62 8.37 3.41
N LYS A 71 -4.64 8.02 4.70
CA LYS A 71 -4.81 9.00 5.78
C LYS A 71 -3.58 9.87 5.95
N GLU A 72 -2.38 9.28 5.93
CA GLU A 72 -1.12 10.03 6.04
C GLU A 72 -0.93 11.03 4.90
N LEU A 73 -1.35 10.68 3.68
CA LEU A 73 -1.35 11.58 2.54
C LEU A 73 -2.50 12.60 2.53
N GLY A 74 -3.43 12.52 3.49
CA GLY A 74 -4.63 13.35 3.49
C GLY A 74 -5.57 13.11 2.30
N LEU A 75 -5.42 11.96 1.62
CA LEU A 75 -6.26 11.55 0.47
C LEU A 75 -7.60 10.99 0.90
N TYR A 76 -7.74 10.58 2.17
CA TYR A 76 -9.05 10.51 2.80
C TYR A 76 -9.42 11.93 3.24
N PRO A 77 -10.35 12.61 2.52
CA PRO A 77 -11.13 13.60 3.22
C PRO A 77 -11.82 12.81 4.34
N GLU A 78 -11.54 13.16 5.59
CA GLU A 78 -12.61 13.11 6.58
C GLU A 78 -13.79 13.74 5.85
N ALA A 79 -14.77 12.94 5.45
CA ALA A 79 -16.00 13.49 4.88
C ALA A 79 -16.37 14.60 5.88
N PRO A 80 -16.54 15.86 5.44
CA PRO A 80 -16.91 16.90 6.37
C PRO A 80 -18.20 16.41 7.02
N ALA A 81 -18.09 16.01 8.29
CA ALA A 81 -19.24 15.88 9.14
C ALA A 81 -19.85 17.28 9.12
N ASN A 82 -21.02 17.40 8.48
CA ASN A 82 -21.82 18.62 8.28
C ASN A 82 -21.56 19.45 7.01
N SER A 83 -22.64 19.62 6.23
CA SER A 83 -23.28 20.92 5.96
C SER A 83 -24.73 20.65 5.56
#